data_AF-A0A183HTC2-F1
#
_entry.id   AF-A0A183HTC2-F1
#
_cell.length_a   1.000
_cell.length_b   1.000
_cell.length_c   1.000
_cell.angle_alpha   90.00
_cell.angle_beta   90.00
_cell.angle_gamma   90.00
#
_symmetry.space_group_name_H-M   'P 1'
#
loop_
_entity.id
_entity.type
_entity.pdbx_description
1 polymer ?
#
loop_
_entity_poly.entity_id
_entity_poly.type
_entity_poly.pdbx_seq_one_letter_code
_entity_poly.pdbx_strand_id
1 'polypeptide(L)'
;MHCFCFLVHNCIPNAEIYRCPSTLRHYYLQLRENLLDQWSGSNSVAEERCWELAALALHADENGNDLLSFRAERYFPLWVVNVHGLDFVRRNMPAVREDLRTCSTNDAVMEYCQQASRLVCSFFFSVRDQC
;
A
#
# COMPACT_ATOMS: atom_id res chain seq x y z
N MET A 1 -3.95 20.55 -13.17
CA MET A 1 -4.67 19.31 -13.53
C MET A 1 -3.95 18.63 -14.69
N HIS A 2 -2.87 17.87 -14.46
CA HIS A 2 -2.19 17.10 -15.53
C HIS A 2 -1.33 15.93 -14.97
N CYS A 3 -1.66 15.38 -13.79
CA CYS A 3 -0.84 14.35 -13.13
C CYS A 3 -1.44 12.93 -13.12
N PHE A 4 -2.58 12.69 -13.79
CA PHE A 4 -3.32 11.43 -13.57
C PHE A 4 -2.90 10.23 -14.45
N CYS A 5 -2.03 10.36 -15.46
CA CYS A 5 -1.85 9.25 -16.43
C CYS A 5 -0.42 8.80 -16.77
N PHE A 6 0.65 9.40 -16.23
CA PHE A 6 2.00 9.03 -16.69
C PHE A 6 2.57 7.70 -16.12
N LEU A 7 1.87 7.01 -15.22
CA LEU A 7 2.32 5.72 -14.65
C LEU A 7 1.44 4.51 -14.99
N VAL A 8 0.65 4.59 -16.05
CA VAL A 8 -0.21 3.48 -16.50
C VAL A 8 0.46 2.58 -17.55
N HIS A 9 1.64 2.92 -18.08
CA HIS A 9 2.20 2.21 -19.25
C HIS A 9 3.15 1.05 -18.96
N ASN A 10 3.42 0.67 -17.71
CA ASN A 10 4.20 -0.54 -17.44
C ASN A 10 3.76 -1.23 -16.15
N CYS A 11 2.76 -2.11 -16.29
CA CYS A 11 2.35 -3.12 -15.34
C CYS A 11 3.42 -4.22 -15.13
N ILE A 12 4.69 -3.85 -15.22
CA ILE A 12 5.84 -4.71 -14.96
C ILE A 12 6.81 -3.85 -14.17
N PRO A 13 7.11 -4.19 -12.91
CA PRO A 13 8.19 -3.53 -12.25
C PRO A 13 9.47 -3.91 -12.99
N ASN A 14 10.06 -2.94 -13.70
CA ASN A 14 11.34 -3.14 -14.35
C ASN A 14 12.34 -3.64 -13.29
N ALA A 15 13.09 -4.70 -13.60
CA ALA A 15 14.14 -5.22 -12.70
C ALA A 15 15.13 -4.12 -12.26
N GLU A 16 15.20 -3.03 -13.00
CA GLU A 16 15.98 -1.83 -12.70
C GLU A 16 15.46 -1.02 -11.50
N ILE A 17 14.15 -0.97 -11.26
CA ILE A 17 13.55 -0.27 -10.12
C ILE A 17 14.04 -0.89 -8.81
N TYR A 18 14.20 -2.22 -8.79
CA TYR A 18 14.68 -2.96 -7.62
C TYR A 18 16.19 -2.87 -7.38
N ARG A 19 16.98 -2.36 -8.33
CA ARG A 19 18.45 -2.26 -8.19
C ARG A 19 18.91 -1.06 -7.37
N CYS A 20 18.12 0.01 -7.32
CA CYS A 20 18.48 1.23 -6.59
C CYS A 20 17.50 1.46 -5.42
N PRO A 21 17.95 1.37 -4.15
CA PRO A 21 17.09 1.54 -2.98
C PRO A 21 16.34 2.87 -2.96
N SER A 22 16.97 3.96 -3.40
CA SER A 22 16.34 5.29 -3.46
C SER A 22 15.21 5.33 -4.48
N THR A 23 15.42 4.76 -5.67
CA THR A 23 14.40 4.68 -6.73
C THR A 23 13.23 3.81 -6.28
N LEU A 24 13.52 2.66 -5.66
CA LEU A 24 12.51 1.76 -5.10
C LEU A 24 11.67 2.46 -4.03
N ARG A 25 12.31 3.24 -3.14
CA ARG A 25 11.63 4.01 -2.09
C ARG A 25 10.70 5.07 -2.68
N HIS A 26 11.14 5.81 -3.70
CA HIS A 26 10.28 6.79 -4.38
C HIS A 26 9.10 6.13 -5.09
N TYR A 27 9.34 5.00 -5.75
CA TYR A 27 8.30 4.22 -6.40
C TYR A 27 7.24 3.73 -5.38
N TYR A 28 7.68 3.21 -4.24
CA TYR A 28 6.80 2.82 -3.13
C TYR A 28 5.92 3.97 -2.66
N LEU A 29 6.51 5.15 -2.38
CA LEU A 29 5.76 6.30 -1.86
C LEU A 29 4.65 6.70 -2.83
N GLN A 30 4.98 6.77 -4.11
CA GLN A 30 4.03 7.13 -5.16
C GLN A 30 2.95 6.08 -5.35
N LEU A 31 3.31 4.79 -5.33
CA LEU A 31 2.36 3.71 -5.51
C LEU A 31 1.35 3.64 -4.35
N ARG A 32 1.81 3.90 -3.13
CA ARG A 32 0.93 3.96 -1.94
C ARG A 32 -0.08 5.09 -2.05
N GLU A 33 0.34 6.30 -2.42
CA GLU A 33 -0.58 7.43 -2.59
C GLU A 33 -1.63 7.14 -3.67
N ASN A 34 -1.21 6.56 -4.79
CA ASN A 34 -2.11 6.19 -5.88
C ASN A 34 -3.13 5.11 -5.44
N LEU A 35 -2.71 4.11 -4.66
CA LEU A 35 -3.60 3.07 -4.16
C LEU A 35 -4.66 3.63 -3.21
N LEU A 36 -4.27 4.49 -2.28
CA LEU A 36 -5.22 5.10 -1.33
C LEU A 36 -6.27 5.96 -2.02
N ASP A 37 -5.89 6.64 -3.11
CA ASP A 37 -6.83 7.39 -3.95
C ASP A 37 -7.78 6.47 -4.74
N GLN A 38 -7.23 5.39 -5.32
CA GLN A 38 -8.04 4.39 -6.04
C GLN A 38 -8.99 3.62 -5.12
N TRP A 39 -8.60 3.37 -3.88
CA TRP A 39 -9.37 2.60 -2.90
C TRP A 39 -10.40 3.44 -2.15
N SER A 40 -11.19 4.21 -2.88
CA SER A 40 -12.14 5.18 -2.32
C SER A 40 -13.38 4.55 -1.65
N GLY A 41 -13.62 3.24 -1.80
CA GLY A 41 -14.74 2.56 -1.15
C GLY A 41 -14.60 1.03 -1.04
N SER A 42 -15.46 0.39 -0.26
CA SER A 42 -15.39 -1.06 0.04
C SER A 42 -15.52 -1.99 -1.17
N ASN A 43 -16.01 -1.49 -2.31
CA ASN A 43 -16.13 -2.28 -3.55
C ASN A 43 -14.83 -2.28 -4.38
N SER A 44 -13.86 -1.43 -4.04
CA SER A 44 -12.62 -1.27 -4.80
C SER A 44 -11.53 -2.25 -4.37
N VAL A 45 -11.52 -2.64 -3.09
CA VAL A 45 -10.54 -3.54 -2.49
C VAL A 45 -11.15 -4.24 -1.28
N ALA A 46 -10.80 -5.50 -1.07
CA ALA A 46 -11.16 -6.23 0.14
C ALA A 46 -10.47 -5.63 1.37
N GLU A 47 -11.12 -5.66 2.52
CA GLU A 47 -10.59 -5.06 3.75
C GLU A 47 -9.27 -5.73 4.17
N GLU A 48 -9.20 -7.05 4.08
CA GLU A 48 -8.04 -7.86 4.44
C GLU A 48 -6.78 -7.39 3.68
N ARG A 49 -6.95 -7.01 2.40
CA ARG A 49 -5.86 -6.46 1.57
C ARG A 49 -5.38 -5.11 2.05
N CYS A 50 -6.28 -4.29 2.60
CA CYS A 50 -5.90 -3.02 3.20
C CYS A 50 -5.01 -3.25 4.42
N TRP A 51 -5.37 -4.22 5.27
CA TRP A 51 -4.59 -4.58 6.45
C TRP A 51 -3.20 -5.14 6.10
N GLU A 52 -3.12 -6.06 5.15
CA GLU A 52 -1.85 -6.62 4.65
C GLU A 52 -0.91 -5.53 4.14
N LEU A 53 -1.40 -4.67 3.24
CA LEU A 53 -0.58 -3.62 2.65
C LEU A 53 -0.25 -2.50 3.66
N ALA A 54 -1.15 -2.19 4.60
CA ALA A 54 -0.85 -1.25 5.67
C ALA A 54 0.27 -1.76 6.59
N ALA A 55 0.31 -3.07 6.87
CA ALA A 55 1.35 -3.68 7.70
C ALA A 55 2.72 -3.64 7.01
N LEU A 56 2.76 -3.97 5.72
CA LEU A 56 3.96 -3.83 4.89
C LEU A 56 4.41 -2.37 4.81
N ALA A 57 3.50 -1.43 4.58
CA ALA A 57 3.82 -0.01 4.49
C ALA A 57 4.35 0.56 5.82
N LEU A 58 3.78 0.14 6.94
CA LEU A 58 4.22 0.56 8.26
C LEU A 58 5.63 0.03 8.59
N HIS A 59 5.91 -1.21 8.18
CA HIS A 59 7.24 -1.80 8.34
C HIS A 59 8.28 -1.14 7.43
N ALA A 60 7.89 -0.84 6.18
CA ALA A 60 8.69 -0.12 5.19
C ALA A 60 9.05 1.32 5.62
N ASP A 61 8.21 1.96 6.44
CA ASP A 61 8.43 3.33 6.90
C ASP A 61 9.29 3.43 8.17
N GLU A 62 9.76 2.30 8.73
CA GLU A 62 10.52 2.19 10.00
C GLU A 62 9.81 2.80 11.23
N ASN A 63 8.64 3.41 11.03
CA ASN A 63 7.77 3.99 12.06
C ASN A 63 6.97 2.93 12.82
N GLY A 64 7.07 1.65 12.47
CA GLY A 64 6.31 0.58 13.12
C GLY A 64 6.54 0.43 14.61
N ASN A 65 7.65 0.95 15.15
CA ASN A 65 7.95 0.89 16.59
C ASN A 65 7.29 2.02 17.38
N ASP A 66 6.93 3.13 16.74
CA ASP A 66 6.29 4.27 17.41
C ASP A 66 4.81 4.40 17.01
N LEU A 67 3.98 3.59 17.68
CA LEU A 67 2.52 3.61 17.52
C LEU A 67 1.89 4.94 17.95
N LEU A 68 2.61 5.80 18.70
CA LEU A 68 2.12 7.12 19.07
C LEU A 68 2.15 8.09 17.88
N SER A 69 3.11 7.88 16.96
CA SER A 69 3.20 8.63 15.70
C SER A 69 2.30 8.07 14.58
N PHE A 70 1.69 6.90 14.80
CA PHE A 70 0.89 6.20 13.80
C PHE A 70 -0.39 6.95 13.44
N ARG A 71 -0.49 7.30 12.16
CA ARG A 71 -1.67 7.87 11.52
C ARG A 71 -2.24 6.85 10.56
N ALA A 72 -3.37 6.24 10.91
CA ALA A 72 -4.01 5.21 10.10
C ALA A 72 -4.32 5.70 8.69
N GLU A 73 -4.65 6.98 8.55
CA GLU A 73 -5.01 7.66 7.31
C GLU A 73 -3.88 7.71 6.28
N ARG A 74 -2.63 7.43 6.70
CA ARG A 74 -1.48 7.32 5.79
C ARG A 74 -1.31 5.93 5.19
N TYR A 75 -1.98 4.92 5.75
CA TYR A 75 -1.78 3.52 5.41
C TYR A 75 -3.07 2.82 5.00
N PHE A 76 -4.22 3.34 5.44
CA PHE A 76 -5.54 2.82 5.16
C PHE A 76 -6.37 3.80 4.34
N PRO A 77 -7.21 3.30 3.42
CA PRO A 77 -8.21 4.13 2.78
C PRO A 77 -9.23 4.63 3.81
N LEU A 78 -9.79 5.82 3.57
CA LEU A 78 -10.68 6.50 4.53
C LEU A 78 -11.89 5.65 4.94
N TRP A 79 -12.42 4.81 4.04
CA TRP A 79 -13.58 3.98 4.35
C TRP A 79 -13.27 2.94 5.45
N VAL A 80 -12.08 2.35 5.47
CA VAL A 80 -11.69 1.39 6.53
C VAL A 80 -11.60 2.10 7.87
N VAL A 81 -10.96 3.28 7.88
CA VAL A 81 -10.82 4.11 9.07
C VAL A 81 -12.20 4.56 9.58
N ASN A 82 -13.13 4.87 8.70
CA ASN A 82 -14.48 5.29 9.07
C ASN A 82 -15.33 4.13 9.61
N VAL A 83 -15.14 2.90 9.11
CA VAL A 83 -15.87 1.71 9.58
C VAL A 83 -15.41 1.29 10.98
N HIS A 84 -14.10 1.22 11.19
CA HIS A 84 -13.54 0.67 12.44
C HIS A 84 -13.19 1.73 13.49
N GLY A 85 -12.91 2.95 13.05
CA GLY A 85 -12.38 4.01 13.90
C GLY A 85 -10.86 3.90 14.11
N LEU A 86 -10.24 5.06 14.34
CA LEU A 86 -8.79 5.18 14.52
C LEU A 86 -8.24 4.35 15.68
N ASP A 87 -8.97 4.28 16.79
CA ASP A 87 -8.55 3.53 17.98
C ASP A 87 -8.52 2.01 17.73
N PHE A 88 -9.48 1.49 16.98
CA PHE A 88 -9.50 0.07 16.61
C PHE A 88 -8.31 -0.27 15.72
N VAL A 89 -8.06 0.54 14.68
CA VAL A 89 -6.94 0.33 13.77
C VAL A 89 -5.61 0.33 14.53
N ARG A 90 -5.40 1.31 15.40
CA ARG A 90 -4.20 1.42 16.24
C ARG A 90 -3.97 0.20 17.14
N ARG A 91 -5.03 -0.33 17.77
CA ARG A 91 -4.92 -1.45 18.71
C ARG A 91 -4.63 -2.78 18.02
N ASN A 92 -5.11 -2.97 16.80
CA ASN A 92 -4.95 -4.22 16.05
C ASN A 92 -3.68 -4.25 15.20
N MET A 93 -3.15 -3.09 14.80
CA MET A 93 -1.95 -2.99 13.96
C MET A 93 -0.74 -3.79 14.45
N PRO A 94 -0.41 -3.82 15.77
CA PRO A 94 0.72 -4.59 16.27
C PRO A 94 0.57 -6.09 16.03
N ALA A 95 -0.65 -6.63 16.13
CA ALA A 95 -0.92 -8.05 15.90
C ALA A 95 -0.68 -8.42 14.43
N VAL A 96 -1.13 -7.58 13.50
CA VAL A 96 -0.91 -7.79 12.04
C VAL A 96 0.59 -7.67 11.69
N ARG A 97 1.35 -6.86 12.43
CA ARG A 97 2.79 -6.68 12.20
C ARG A 97 3.64 -7.84 12.69
N GLU A 98 3.22 -8.57 13.72
CA GLU A 98 3.98 -9.72 14.24
C GLU A 98 4.26 -10.77 13.15
N ASP A 99 3.34 -10.93 12.20
CA ASP A 99 3.50 -11.83 11.05
C ASP A 99 4.64 -11.40 10.10
N LEU A 100 5.07 -10.13 10.15
CA LEU A 100 6.09 -9.54 9.29
C LEU A 100 7.45 -9.33 10.00
N ARG A 101 7.60 -9.76 11.26
CA ARG A 101 8.76 -9.43 12.12
C ARG A 101 10.12 -9.88 11.58
N THR A 102 10.16 -10.85 10.68
CA THR A 102 11.40 -11.41 10.10
C THR A 102 11.85 -10.68 8.83
N CYS A 103 11.04 -9.75 8.32
CA CYS A 103 11.28 -9.02 7.08
C CYS A 103 12.19 -7.80 7.30
N SER A 104 13.11 -7.48 6.39
CA SER A 104 13.85 -6.20 6.44
C SER A 104 12.98 -5.04 5.90
N THR A 105 13.33 -3.78 6.22
CA THR A 105 12.64 -2.60 5.67
C THR A 105 12.60 -2.62 4.14
N ASN A 106 13.72 -2.96 3.50
CA ASN A 106 13.81 -3.03 2.03
C ASN A 106 12.97 -4.17 1.45
N ASP A 107 12.94 -5.33 2.12
CA ASP A 107 12.10 -6.45 1.69
C ASP A 107 10.61 -6.09 1.81
N ALA A 108 10.21 -5.37 2.85
CA ALA A 108 8.83 -4.90 2.98
C ALA A 108 8.45 -3.86 1.92
N VAL A 109 9.37 -2.95 1.55
CA VAL A 109 9.18 -2.05 0.41
C VAL A 109 8.99 -2.84 -0.88
N MET A 110 9.85 -3.84 -1.12
CA MET A 110 9.81 -4.66 -2.33
C MET A 110 8.51 -5.47 -2.41
N GLU A 111 8.12 -6.12 -1.32
CA GLU A 111 6.90 -6.92 -1.21
C GLU A 111 5.66 -6.03 -1.39
N TYR A 112 5.63 -4.86 -0.75
CA TYR A 112 4.58 -3.87 -0.94
C TYR A 112 4.43 -3.52 -2.41
N CYS A 113 5.53 -3.15 -3.08
CA CYS A 113 5.53 -2.80 -4.49
C CYS A 113 5.02 -3.94 -5.38
N GLN A 114 5.42 -5.17 -5.12
CA GLN A 114 4.96 -6.34 -5.90
C GLN A 114 3.46 -6.59 -5.74
N GLN A 115 2.97 -6.58 -4.50
CA GLN A 115 1.56 -6.82 -4.21
C GLN A 115 0.67 -5.68 -4.73
N ALA A 116 1.05 -4.43 -4.45
CA ALA A 116 0.36 -3.25 -4.92
C ALA A 116 0.27 -3.19 -6.46
N SER A 117 1.37 -3.48 -7.16
CA SER A 117 1.39 -3.49 -8.63
C SER A 117 0.42 -4.50 -9.21
N ARG A 118 0.30 -5.70 -8.61
CA ARG A 118 -0.66 -6.72 -9.06
C ARG A 118 -2.10 -6.24 -8.92
N LEU A 119 -2.42 -5.52 -7.84
CA LEU A 119 -3.77 -4.99 -7.60
C LEU A 119 -4.16 -3.92 -8.61
N VAL A 120 -3.24 -3.00 -8.92
CA VAL A 120 -3.47 -1.95 -9.95
C VAL A 120 -3.70 -2.58 -11.33
N CYS A 121 -2.91 -3.61 -11.69
CA CYS A 121 -3.07 -4.29 -12.97
C CYS A 121 -4.38 -5.08 -13.05
N SER A 122 -4.76 -5.80 -11.99
CA SER A 122 -6.04 -6.51 -11.92
C SER A 122 -7.24 -5.55 -12.00
N PHE A 123 -7.17 -4.39 -11.34
CA PHE A 123 -8.21 -3.37 -11.43
C PHE A 123 -8.33 -2.82 -12.85
N PHE A 124 -7.20 -2.57 -13.52
CA PHE A 124 -7.20 -2.08 -14.90
C PHE A 124 -7.72 -3.12 -15.91
N PHE A 125 -7.43 -4.41 -15.72
CA PHE A 125 -8.04 -5.48 -16.52
C PHE A 125 -9.55 -5.58 -16.27
N SER A 126 -10.00 -5.51 -15.02
CA SER A 126 -11.43 -5.60 -14.68
C SER A 126 -12.25 -4.42 -15.21
N VAL A 127 -11.70 -3.20 -15.22
CA VAL A 127 -12.33 -2.02 -15.83
C VAL A 127 -12.32 -2.11 -17.35
N ARG A 128 -11.26 -2.66 -17.97
CA ARG A 128 -11.16 -2.81 -19.43
C ARG A 128 -12.08 -3.89 -19.99
N ASP A 129 -12.39 -4.95 -19.22
CA ASP A 129 -13.35 -6.00 -19.60
C ASP A 129 -14.82 -5.58 -19.44
N GLN A 130 -15.09 -4.41 -18.84
CA GLN A 130 -16.43 -3.84 -18.68
C GLN A 130 -16.76 -2.75 -19.73
N CYS A 131 -15.93 -2.61 -20.78
CA CYS A 131 -16.14 -1.68 -21.91
C CYS A 131 -16.33 -2.43 -23.23
#